data_AF-A0A2V6N7V8-F1
#
_entry.id   AF-A0A2V6N7V8-F1
#
_cell.length_a   1.000
_cell.length_b   1.000
_cell.length_c   1.000
_cell.angle_alpha   90.00
_cell.angle_beta   90.00
_cell.angle_gamma   90.00
#
_symmetry.space_group_name_H-M   'P 1'
#
loop_
_entity.id
_entity.type
_entity.pdbx_description
1 polymer ?
#
loop_
_entity_poly.entity_id
_entity_poly.type
_entity_poly.pdbx_seq_one_letter_code
_entity_poly.pdbx_strand_id
1 'polypeptide(L)'
;MRIVFIGTGEIGVPTLRALEKSEDELVGVVTQPDKPAGRTQKITAPPIKKALIGSGPNANPVEGSPRRAGIFQPTRIKDPEAIDQIRALAPDVIVVMAYGQILPRAVLEIPKIVSLNLHASLLPRWRGAAPIQAAIAAGDHETGVTVMYMDEGLDTGDILLQRKIDISPTETGATLHDRLAQIAPEALLESLRLLAAGNAPRVPQDKSLANYAPKLNREAGRLNWNESAETIERKIRAYNPWPGAFTELAGGNLKIFAASIIDLRGKPGEILRKNRELVVATSDRALSVTDVQLEGKRRMSAAEFLRGRAL
;
A
#
# COMPACT_ATOMS: atom_id res chain seq x y z
N MET A 1 9.15 22.49 -13.10
CA MET A 1 9.22 22.80 -11.66
C MET A 1 10.30 21.95 -11.00
N ARG A 2 10.88 22.40 -9.88
CA ARG A 2 11.84 21.64 -9.06
C ARG A 2 11.09 20.75 -8.06
N ILE A 3 11.28 19.44 -8.15
CA ILE A 3 10.51 18.46 -7.39
C ILE A 3 11.40 17.68 -6.43
N VAL A 4 10.97 17.60 -5.17
CA VAL A 4 11.48 16.59 -4.22
C VAL A 4 10.43 15.49 -4.09
N PHE A 5 10.84 14.24 -4.35
CA PHE A 5 9.98 13.08 -4.15
C PHE A 5 10.28 12.39 -2.81
N ILE A 6 9.26 12.12 -2.02
CA ILE A 6 9.36 11.52 -0.69
C ILE A 6 8.53 10.23 -0.67
N GLY A 7 9.19 9.07 -0.63
CA GLY A 7 8.49 7.80 -0.70
C GLY A 7 9.32 6.61 -0.27
N THR A 8 8.68 5.47 -0.02
CA THR A 8 9.38 4.24 0.40
C THR A 8 8.83 2.98 -0.24
N GLY A 9 7.50 2.83 -0.27
CA GLY A 9 6.85 1.62 -0.79
C GLY A 9 7.02 1.41 -2.29
N GLU A 10 6.83 0.16 -2.74
CA GLU A 10 6.86 -0.21 -4.16
C GLU A 10 5.82 0.55 -4.99
N ILE A 11 4.67 0.88 -4.40
CA ILE A 11 3.61 1.67 -5.03
C ILE A 11 4.09 3.02 -5.59
N GLY A 12 5.13 3.61 -4.99
CA GLY A 12 5.67 4.91 -5.43
C GLY A 12 6.69 4.80 -6.55
N VAL A 13 7.18 3.60 -6.88
CA VAL A 13 8.23 3.41 -7.89
C VAL A 13 7.77 3.89 -9.27
N PRO A 14 6.59 3.52 -9.80
CA PRO A 14 6.15 4.00 -11.10
C PRO A 14 6.05 5.54 -11.14
N THR A 15 5.55 6.16 -10.07
CA THR A 15 5.43 7.61 -9.95
C THR A 15 6.80 8.29 -9.99
N LEU A 16 7.77 7.76 -9.24
CA LEU A 16 9.16 8.23 -9.29
C LEU A 16 9.74 8.12 -10.72
N ARG A 17 9.54 6.99 -11.39
CA ARG A 17 10.02 6.78 -12.77
C ARG A 17 9.41 7.75 -13.77
N ALA A 18 8.16 8.11 -13.57
CA ALA A 18 7.49 9.09 -14.41
C ALA A 18 8.05 10.50 -14.19
N LEU A 19 8.36 10.86 -12.94
CA LEU A 19 9.04 12.12 -12.62
C LEU A 19 10.44 12.20 -13.25
N GLU A 20 11.23 11.12 -13.21
CA GLU A 20 12.56 11.06 -13.87
C GLU A 20 12.51 11.33 -15.38
N LYS A 21 11.36 11.07 -16.02
CA LYS A 21 11.14 11.22 -17.47
C LYS A 21 10.33 12.47 -17.83
N SER A 22 9.90 13.23 -16.83
CA SER A 22 9.07 14.43 -17.03
C SER A 22 9.92 15.64 -17.40
N GLU A 23 9.26 16.73 -17.82
CA GLU A 23 9.91 18.02 -18.03
C GLU A 23 10.28 18.73 -16.72
N ASP A 24 9.70 18.27 -15.59
CA ASP A 24 10.04 18.74 -14.27
C ASP A 24 11.41 18.22 -13.83
N GLU A 25 12.09 19.00 -12.99
CA GLU A 25 13.42 18.67 -12.47
C GLU A 25 13.29 17.94 -11.14
N LEU A 26 13.55 16.63 -11.12
CA LEU A 26 13.67 15.87 -9.87
C LEU A 26 15.01 16.24 -9.18
N VAL A 27 14.95 17.11 -8.16
CA VAL A 27 16.14 17.64 -7.48
C VAL A 27 16.59 16.80 -6.28
N GLY A 28 15.70 15.95 -5.75
CA GLY A 28 16.06 15.04 -4.66
C GLY A 28 14.99 14.01 -4.36
N VAL A 29 15.42 12.90 -3.75
CA VAL A 29 14.57 11.81 -3.32
C VAL A 29 14.82 11.51 -1.85
N VAL A 30 13.77 11.57 -1.04
CA VAL A 30 13.81 11.19 0.38
C VAL A 30 13.15 9.83 0.54
N THR A 31 13.83 8.90 1.18
CA THR A 31 13.30 7.56 1.46
C THR A 31 13.70 7.07 2.84
N GLN A 32 13.08 6.01 3.34
CA GLN A 32 13.43 5.46 4.66
C GLN A 32 14.86 4.90 4.65
N PRO A 33 15.54 4.83 5.80
CA PRO A 33 16.82 4.14 5.91
C PRO A 33 16.73 2.67 5.47
N ASP A 34 17.87 2.13 5.03
CA ASP A 34 18.00 0.70 4.77
C ASP A 34 17.74 -0.06 6.09
N LYS A 35 16.93 -1.11 6.02
CA LYS A 35 16.51 -1.87 7.22
C LYS A 35 16.74 -3.36 7.02
N PRO A 36 16.96 -4.12 8.11
CA PRO A 36 16.93 -5.58 8.06
C PRO A 36 15.60 -6.07 7.49
N ALA A 37 15.65 -6.96 6.49
CA ALA A 37 14.45 -7.51 5.87
C ALA A 37 14.56 -9.04 5.68
N GLY A 38 13.41 -9.70 5.64
CA GLY A 38 13.31 -11.15 5.44
C GLY A 38 13.83 -11.97 6.62
N ARG A 39 13.87 -13.30 6.44
CA ARG A 39 14.32 -14.24 7.49
C ARG A 39 15.81 -14.12 7.81
N THR A 40 16.62 -13.77 6.82
CA THR A 40 18.08 -13.63 6.96
C THR A 40 18.51 -12.28 7.55
N GLN A 41 17.55 -11.37 7.81
CA GLN A 41 17.79 -10.02 8.36
C GLN A 41 18.87 -9.23 7.59
N LYS A 42 19.03 -9.51 6.29
CA LYS A 42 19.96 -8.80 5.44
C LYS A 42 19.53 -7.34 5.33
N ILE A 43 20.47 -6.42 5.55
CA ILE A 43 20.25 -4.98 5.32
C ILE A 43 19.83 -4.80 3.87
N THR A 44 18.63 -4.25 3.68
CA THR A 44 17.98 -4.15 2.38
C THR A 44 17.54 -2.72 2.16
N ALA A 45 17.94 -2.16 1.01
CA ALA A 45 17.49 -0.86 0.56
C ALA A 45 15.98 -0.84 0.29
N PRO A 46 15.28 0.28 0.57
CA PRO A 46 13.87 0.41 0.23
C PRO A 46 13.65 0.40 -1.29
N PRO A 47 12.45 0.02 -1.75
CA PRO A 47 12.07 0.00 -3.16
C PRO A 47 12.43 1.27 -3.95
N ILE A 48 12.15 2.45 -3.38
CA ILE A 48 12.46 3.74 -4.01
C ILE A 48 13.98 3.91 -4.24
N LYS A 49 14.81 3.58 -3.25
CA LYS A 49 16.28 3.61 -3.42
C LYS A 49 16.74 2.62 -4.48
N LYS A 50 16.24 1.38 -4.44
CA LYS A 50 16.57 0.34 -5.42
C LYS A 50 16.22 0.75 -6.84
N ALA A 51 15.10 1.45 -7.04
CA ALA A 51 14.74 1.97 -8.34
C ALA A 51 15.82 2.94 -8.87
N LEU A 52 16.34 3.84 -8.04
CA LEU A 52 17.32 4.82 -8.48
C LEU A 52 18.70 4.23 -8.76
N ILE A 53 19.18 3.32 -7.91
CA ILE A 53 20.56 2.81 -7.99
C ILE A 53 20.70 1.50 -8.78
N GLY A 54 19.63 0.70 -8.94
CA GLY A 54 19.70 -0.67 -9.44
C GLY A 54 19.86 -1.73 -8.33
N SER A 55 19.72 -3.01 -8.65
CA SER A 55 19.55 -4.11 -7.66
C SER A 55 20.84 -4.66 -7.02
N GLY A 56 21.86 -3.82 -6.74
CA GLY A 56 23.17 -4.28 -6.23
C GLY A 56 23.76 -3.42 -5.10
N PRO A 57 24.61 -4.00 -4.22
CA PRO A 57 25.28 -3.26 -3.14
C PRO A 57 26.29 -2.22 -3.66
N ASN A 58 26.71 -2.34 -4.92
CA ASN A 58 27.60 -1.42 -5.64
C ASN A 58 26.93 -0.86 -6.90
N ALA A 59 25.59 -0.76 -6.90
CA ALA A 59 24.87 -0.42 -8.12
C ALA A 59 25.13 1.05 -8.51
N ASN A 60 25.86 1.20 -9.61
CA ASN A 60 26.01 2.45 -10.31
C ASN A 60 24.66 2.82 -10.95
N PRO A 61 24.34 4.12 -11.06
CA PRO A 61 23.05 4.57 -11.58
C PRO A 61 22.77 3.98 -12.97
N VAL A 62 21.48 3.76 -13.23
CA VAL A 62 20.96 3.33 -14.53
C VAL A 62 21.46 4.30 -15.61
N GLU A 63 22.16 3.77 -16.62
CA GLU A 63 22.61 4.53 -17.79
C GLU A 63 21.43 5.24 -18.45
N GLY A 64 21.57 6.55 -18.71
CA GLY A 64 20.61 7.33 -19.48
C GLY A 64 19.78 8.37 -18.72
N SER A 65 19.94 8.54 -17.39
CA SER A 65 19.34 9.67 -16.67
C SER A 65 20.30 10.88 -16.64
N PRO A 66 20.03 11.97 -17.38
CA PRO A 66 20.95 13.12 -17.47
C PRO A 66 21.01 13.97 -16.20
N ARG A 67 20.17 13.71 -15.18
CA ARG A 67 20.07 14.49 -13.94
C ARG A 67 20.08 13.56 -12.72
N ARG A 68 21.17 13.58 -11.93
CA ARG A 68 21.24 12.82 -10.66
C ARG A 68 20.49 13.55 -9.56
N ALA A 69 19.31 13.07 -9.19
CA ALA A 69 18.67 13.46 -7.93
C ALA A 69 19.44 12.86 -6.74
N GLY A 70 19.75 13.66 -5.72
CA GLY A 70 20.37 13.15 -4.49
C GLY A 70 19.40 12.25 -3.71
N ILE A 71 19.91 11.18 -3.09
CA ILE A 71 19.11 10.29 -2.21
C ILE A 71 19.39 10.64 -0.75
N PHE A 72 18.35 10.96 -0.01
CA PHE A 72 18.39 11.31 1.41
C PHE A 72 17.63 10.26 2.23
N GLN A 73 18.23 9.76 3.31
CA GLN A 73 17.65 8.71 4.16
C GLN A 73 17.63 9.10 5.63
N PRO A 74 16.95 10.20 6.01
CA PRO A 74 16.91 10.62 7.40
C PRO A 74 16.19 9.56 8.26
N THR A 75 16.72 9.28 9.44
CA THR A 75 16.06 8.41 10.41
C THR A 75 14.71 9.00 10.81
N ARG A 76 14.64 10.32 11.02
CA ARG A 76 13.40 11.06 11.21
C ARG A 76 13.40 12.29 10.31
N ILE A 77 12.37 12.45 9.49
CA ILE A 77 12.25 13.61 8.58
C ILE A 77 12.09 14.94 9.32
N LYS A 78 11.70 14.88 10.61
CA LYS A 78 11.58 16.05 11.48
C LYS A 78 12.89 16.51 12.12
N ASP A 79 13.99 15.79 11.92
CA ASP A 79 15.28 16.19 12.47
C ASP A 79 15.78 17.46 11.73
N PRO A 80 16.36 18.46 12.42
CA PRO A 80 16.77 19.73 11.81
C PRO A 80 17.67 19.56 10.58
N GLU A 81 18.63 18.63 10.65
CA GLU A 81 19.51 18.32 9.52
C GLU A 81 18.75 17.85 8.27
N ALA A 82 17.71 17.02 8.44
CA ALA A 82 16.88 16.54 7.34
C ALA A 82 16.08 17.69 6.71
N ILE A 83 15.53 18.56 7.55
CA ILE A 83 14.79 19.76 7.12
C ILE A 83 15.71 20.68 6.33
N ASP A 84 16.93 20.94 6.81
CA ASP A 84 17.89 21.82 6.15
C ASP A 84 18.39 21.23 4.82
N GLN A 85 18.60 19.91 4.75
CA GLN A 85 18.91 19.21 3.50
C GLN A 85 17.80 19.37 2.47
N ILE A 86 16.53 19.16 2.85
CA ILE A 86 15.38 19.33 1.94
C ILE A 86 15.24 20.80 1.52
N ARG A 87 15.43 21.74 2.45
CA ARG A 87 15.36 23.19 2.16
C ARG A 87 16.44 23.63 1.19
N ALA A 88 17.66 23.11 1.31
CA ALA A 88 18.77 23.44 0.42
C ALA A 88 18.53 23.02 -1.04
N LEU A 89 17.63 22.06 -1.29
CA LEU A 89 17.22 21.67 -2.64
C LEU A 89 16.33 22.71 -3.32
N ALA A 90 15.78 23.68 -2.56
CA ALA A 90 14.86 24.71 -3.05
C ALA A 90 13.75 24.14 -3.97
N PRO A 91 12.91 23.21 -3.48
CA PRO A 91 11.83 22.65 -4.28
C PRO A 91 10.74 23.68 -4.55
N ASP A 92 10.16 23.61 -5.76
CA ASP A 92 8.86 24.23 -6.03
C ASP A 92 7.73 23.37 -5.47
N VAL A 93 7.86 22.04 -5.59
CA VAL A 93 6.85 21.07 -5.15
C VAL A 93 7.50 19.92 -4.38
N ILE A 94 6.89 19.51 -3.27
CA ILE A 94 7.17 18.23 -2.63
C ILE A 94 6.07 17.24 -3.02
N VAL A 95 6.44 16.04 -3.47
CA VAL A 95 5.51 14.96 -3.78
C VAL A 95 5.75 13.80 -2.82
N VAL A 96 4.72 13.40 -2.08
CA VAL A 96 4.78 12.30 -1.13
C VAL A 96 3.98 11.12 -1.63
N MET A 97 4.52 9.91 -1.47
CA MET A 97 3.78 8.67 -1.71
C MET A 97 4.36 7.54 -0.85
N ALA A 98 3.55 7.02 0.08
CA ALA A 98 3.90 5.86 0.92
C ALA A 98 5.27 5.98 1.65
N TYR A 99 5.49 7.09 2.37
CA TYR A 99 6.74 7.36 3.11
C TYR A 99 6.77 6.78 4.53
N GLY A 100 5.62 6.73 5.21
CA GLY A 100 5.48 6.11 6.53
C GLY A 100 5.97 6.94 7.73
N GLN A 101 6.31 8.21 7.53
CA GLN A 101 6.48 9.20 8.61
C GLN A 101 5.53 10.37 8.37
N ILE A 102 5.10 10.99 9.48
CA ILE A 102 4.36 12.25 9.45
C ILE A 102 5.33 13.37 9.10
N LEU A 103 5.01 14.17 8.09
CA LEU A 103 5.77 15.37 7.74
C LEU A 103 5.36 16.49 8.69
N PRO A 104 6.29 17.08 9.46
CA PRO A 104 5.95 18.24 10.28
C PRO A 104 5.70 19.45 9.38
N ARG A 105 5.00 20.46 9.91
CA ARG A 105 4.78 21.74 9.25
C ARG A 105 6.06 22.36 8.64
N ALA A 106 7.17 22.27 9.37
CA ALA A 106 8.48 22.76 8.92
C ALA A 106 9.00 22.11 7.63
N VAL A 107 8.50 20.94 7.23
CA VAL A 107 8.77 20.30 5.94
C VAL A 107 7.69 20.68 4.91
N LEU A 108 6.42 20.69 5.33
CA LEU A 108 5.28 20.99 4.46
C LEU A 108 5.35 22.39 3.84
N GLU A 109 5.94 23.35 4.55
CA GLU A 109 6.11 24.75 4.16
C GLU A 109 7.44 25.04 3.41
N ILE A 110 8.31 24.05 3.21
CA ILE A 110 9.55 24.22 2.42
C ILE A 110 9.28 24.56 0.94
N PRO A 111 8.41 23.84 0.21
CA PRO A 111 8.27 24.07 -1.22
C PRO A 111 7.67 25.44 -1.51
N LYS A 112 8.16 26.10 -2.56
CA LYS A 112 7.67 27.41 -2.99
C LYS A 112 6.18 27.40 -3.34
N ILE A 113 5.68 26.30 -3.90
CA ILE A 113 4.30 26.16 -4.38
C ILE A 113 3.51 25.34 -3.37
N VAL A 114 3.71 24.02 -3.30
CA VAL A 114 2.91 23.11 -2.46
C VAL A 114 3.61 21.80 -2.11
N SER A 115 3.14 21.17 -1.04
CA SER A 115 3.35 19.75 -0.75
C SER A 115 2.10 18.95 -1.17
N LEU A 116 2.28 17.92 -2.01
CA LEU A 116 1.23 17.01 -2.46
C LEU A 116 1.45 15.60 -1.91
N ASN A 117 0.38 14.87 -1.66
CA ASN A 117 0.43 13.43 -1.39
C ASN A 117 -0.43 12.67 -2.40
N LEU A 118 0.10 11.55 -2.90
CA LEU A 118 -0.64 10.54 -3.63
C LEU A 118 -1.16 9.49 -2.66
N HIS A 119 -2.46 9.53 -2.43
CA HIS A 119 -3.15 8.64 -1.52
C HIS A 119 -3.89 7.54 -2.28
N ALA A 120 -3.73 6.28 -1.87
CA ALA A 120 -4.27 5.11 -2.58
C ALA A 120 -5.73 4.79 -2.20
N SER A 121 -6.57 5.82 -2.15
CA SER A 121 -8.04 5.72 -2.09
C SER A 121 -8.70 6.92 -2.77
N LEU A 122 -10.04 6.88 -2.85
CA LEU A 122 -10.88 8.01 -3.17
C LEU A 122 -11.24 8.76 -1.88
N LEU A 123 -10.42 9.74 -1.51
CA LEU A 123 -10.69 10.60 -0.35
C LEU A 123 -12.03 11.32 -0.52
N PRO A 124 -12.78 11.57 0.58
CA PRO A 124 -12.37 11.43 1.98
C PRO A 124 -12.42 10.00 2.56
N ARG A 125 -12.83 9.00 1.76
CA ARG A 125 -12.86 7.60 2.19
C ARG A 125 -11.44 7.04 2.31
N TRP A 126 -11.20 6.28 3.37
CA TRP A 126 -9.98 5.56 3.72
C TRP A 126 -8.75 6.43 3.95
N ARG A 127 -8.88 7.49 4.75
CA ARG A 127 -7.72 8.21 5.31
C ARG A 127 -6.84 7.25 6.12
N GLY A 128 -5.53 7.39 6.05
CA GLY A 128 -4.57 6.65 6.87
C GLY A 128 -3.73 5.62 6.12
N ALA A 129 -3.35 4.55 6.81
CA ALA A 129 -2.16 3.78 6.45
C ALA A 129 -2.42 2.53 5.59
N ALA A 130 -3.65 2.00 5.55
CA ALA A 130 -3.96 0.76 4.81
C ALA A 130 -5.22 0.87 3.91
N PRO A 131 -5.35 1.93 3.09
CA PRO A 131 -6.57 2.18 2.31
C PRO A 131 -6.94 1.06 1.34
N ILE A 132 -5.93 0.45 0.71
CA ILE A 132 -6.10 -0.60 -0.29
C ILE A 132 -6.79 -1.83 0.31
N GLN A 133 -6.26 -2.30 1.45
CA GLN A 133 -6.81 -3.45 2.15
C GLN A 133 -8.19 -3.13 2.73
N ALA A 134 -8.38 -1.92 3.24
CA ALA A 134 -9.66 -1.49 3.80
C ALA A 134 -10.78 -1.48 2.75
N ALA A 135 -10.51 -0.97 1.54
CA ALA A 135 -11.48 -0.96 0.44
C ALA A 135 -11.96 -2.38 0.07
N ILE A 136 -11.01 -3.33 -0.11
CA ILE A 136 -11.36 -4.73 -0.41
C ILE A 136 -12.11 -5.38 0.76
N ALA A 137 -11.63 -5.20 2.00
CA ALA A 137 -12.22 -5.83 3.18
C ALA A 137 -13.65 -5.34 3.46
N ALA A 138 -13.93 -4.06 3.19
CA ALA A 138 -15.26 -3.47 3.32
C ALA A 138 -16.21 -3.88 2.17
N GLY A 139 -15.69 -4.43 1.08
CA GLY A 139 -16.48 -4.78 -0.10
C GLY A 139 -16.80 -3.59 -0.99
N ASP A 140 -15.93 -2.57 -1.03
CA ASP A 140 -16.09 -1.46 -1.95
C ASP A 140 -16.02 -1.97 -3.41
N HIS A 141 -16.88 -1.43 -4.28
CA HIS A 141 -16.87 -1.74 -5.70
C HIS A 141 -15.81 -0.96 -6.48
N GLU A 142 -15.36 0.15 -5.92
CA GLU A 142 -14.45 1.09 -6.56
C GLU A 142 -13.45 1.64 -5.55
N THR A 143 -12.30 2.05 -6.07
CA THR A 143 -11.26 2.75 -5.33
C THR A 143 -10.48 3.63 -6.31
N GLY A 144 -9.30 4.11 -5.93
CA GLY A 144 -8.55 4.98 -6.80
C GLY A 144 -7.31 5.58 -6.16
N VAL A 145 -6.77 6.57 -6.85
CA VAL A 145 -5.71 7.44 -6.34
C VAL A 145 -6.26 8.85 -6.23
N THR A 146 -6.00 9.49 -5.09
CA THR A 146 -6.24 10.91 -4.88
C THR A 146 -4.90 11.64 -4.80
N VAL A 147 -4.72 12.67 -5.61
CA VAL A 147 -3.69 13.69 -5.42
C VAL A 147 -4.30 14.80 -4.59
N MET A 148 -3.77 15.02 -3.40
CA MET A 148 -4.26 16.05 -2.48
C MET A 148 -3.13 16.96 -2.01
N TYR A 149 -3.49 18.17 -1.62
CA TYR A 149 -2.61 19.05 -0.87
C TYR A 149 -2.41 18.49 0.54
N MET A 150 -1.20 18.58 1.05
CA MET A 150 -0.91 18.18 2.41
C MET A 150 -1.16 19.33 3.39
N ASP A 151 -1.73 19.00 4.55
CA ASP A 151 -1.84 19.85 5.72
C ASP A 151 -1.26 19.09 6.94
N GLU A 152 -1.40 19.65 8.15
CA GLU A 152 -0.92 18.99 9.38
C GLU A 152 -1.80 17.79 9.80
N GLY A 153 -2.96 17.60 9.17
CA GLY A 153 -3.86 16.50 9.47
C GLY A 153 -3.51 15.21 8.72
N LEU A 154 -4.12 14.10 9.14
CA LEU A 154 -3.93 12.81 8.47
C LEU A 154 -4.88 12.70 7.28
N ASP A 155 -4.33 12.98 6.10
CA ASP A 155 -5.01 12.90 4.81
C ASP A 155 -6.27 13.77 4.72
N THR A 156 -6.22 14.98 5.32
CA THR A 156 -7.37 15.89 5.41
C THR A 156 -7.37 17.04 4.41
N GLY A 157 -6.23 17.31 3.78
CA GLY A 157 -6.09 18.47 2.88
C GLY A 157 -6.93 18.36 1.61
N ASP A 158 -7.07 19.50 0.92
CA ASP A 158 -7.93 19.63 -0.25
C ASP A 158 -7.53 18.65 -1.37
N ILE A 159 -8.52 18.17 -2.09
CA ILE A 159 -8.34 17.30 -3.24
C ILE A 159 -8.00 18.16 -4.46
N LEU A 160 -6.92 17.79 -5.16
CA LEU A 160 -6.55 18.37 -6.45
C LEU A 160 -7.12 17.52 -7.58
N LEU A 161 -6.93 16.19 -7.53
CA LEU A 161 -7.33 15.30 -8.60
C LEU A 161 -7.61 13.90 -8.07
N GLN A 162 -8.56 13.20 -8.69
CA GLN A 162 -8.84 11.80 -8.44
C GLN A 162 -8.84 10.98 -9.72
N ARG A 163 -8.41 9.71 -9.60
CA ARG A 163 -8.57 8.68 -10.62
C ARG A 163 -9.24 7.47 -9.98
N LYS A 164 -10.42 7.14 -10.49
CA LYS A 164 -11.25 6.02 -10.02
C LYS A 164 -10.99 4.77 -10.87
N ILE A 165 -11.00 3.62 -10.22
CA ILE A 165 -10.97 2.29 -10.84
C ILE A 165 -11.93 1.34 -10.12
N ASP A 166 -12.47 0.38 -10.85
CA ASP A 166 -13.26 -0.70 -10.27
C ASP A 166 -12.36 -1.75 -9.61
N ILE A 167 -12.84 -2.27 -8.49
CA ILE A 167 -12.23 -3.40 -7.77
C ILE A 167 -12.79 -4.69 -8.34
N SER A 168 -11.92 -5.54 -8.89
CA SER A 168 -12.35 -6.84 -9.42
C SER A 168 -12.80 -7.77 -8.28
N PRO A 169 -13.82 -8.63 -8.48
CA PRO A 169 -14.26 -9.59 -7.47
C PRO A 169 -13.15 -10.55 -7.00
N THR A 170 -12.14 -10.80 -7.84
CA THR A 170 -11.01 -11.67 -7.52
C THR A 170 -9.76 -10.90 -7.08
N GLU A 171 -9.87 -9.58 -6.91
CA GLU A 171 -8.73 -8.75 -6.63
C GLU A 171 -8.22 -8.96 -5.20
N THR A 172 -6.90 -9.06 -5.08
CA THR A 172 -6.18 -9.16 -3.81
C THR A 172 -5.54 -7.81 -3.45
N GLY A 173 -5.12 -7.66 -2.19
CA GLY A 173 -4.39 -6.48 -1.75
C GLY A 173 -3.15 -6.18 -2.62
N ALA A 174 -2.39 -7.21 -3.02
CA ALA A 174 -1.25 -7.06 -3.92
C ALA A 174 -1.64 -6.63 -5.34
N THR A 175 -2.60 -7.31 -5.96
CA THR A 175 -2.97 -7.00 -7.36
C THR A 175 -3.59 -5.61 -7.48
N LEU A 176 -4.37 -5.18 -6.49
CA LEU A 176 -4.92 -3.82 -6.45
C LEU A 176 -3.82 -2.79 -6.19
N HIS A 177 -2.88 -3.08 -5.29
CA HIS A 177 -1.70 -2.24 -5.07
C HIS A 177 -0.93 -1.99 -6.38
N ASP A 178 -0.67 -3.03 -7.16
CA ASP A 178 0.07 -2.90 -8.41
C ASP A 178 -0.71 -2.08 -9.44
N ARG A 179 -2.03 -2.29 -9.56
CA ARG A 179 -2.88 -1.48 -10.45
C ARG A 179 -2.92 -0.01 -10.03
N LEU A 180 -3.05 0.27 -8.73
CA LEU A 180 -3.02 1.65 -8.21
C LEU A 180 -1.66 2.32 -8.45
N ALA A 181 -0.57 1.56 -8.33
CA ALA A 181 0.78 2.04 -8.66
C ALA A 181 0.90 2.44 -10.14
N GLN A 182 0.20 1.77 -11.05
CA GLN A 182 0.26 2.10 -12.49
C GLN A 182 -0.55 3.34 -12.89
N ILE A 183 -1.63 3.68 -12.16
CA ILE A 183 -2.44 4.87 -12.48
C ILE A 183 -1.95 6.13 -11.76
N ALA A 184 -1.20 5.99 -10.66
CA ALA A 184 -0.65 7.11 -9.90
C ALA A 184 0.25 8.08 -10.69
N PRO A 185 1.11 7.63 -11.63
CA PRO A 185 1.96 8.50 -12.44
C PRO A 185 1.17 9.53 -13.23
N GLU A 186 0.13 9.09 -13.96
CA GLU A 186 -0.68 9.96 -14.80
C GLU A 186 -1.42 11.00 -13.96
N ALA A 187 -1.98 10.57 -12.83
CA ALA A 187 -2.64 11.44 -11.86
C ALA A 187 -1.69 12.55 -11.36
N LEU A 188 -0.44 12.21 -11.02
CA LEU A 188 0.55 13.19 -10.60
C LEU A 188 0.94 14.14 -11.73
N LEU A 189 1.30 13.62 -12.89
CA LEU A 189 1.78 14.45 -14.00
C LEU A 189 0.71 15.44 -14.46
N GLU A 190 -0.56 15.05 -14.49
CA GLU A 190 -1.65 15.98 -14.73
C GLU A 190 -1.76 17.05 -13.63
N SER A 191 -1.66 16.64 -12.37
CA SER A 191 -1.69 17.58 -11.23
C SER A 191 -0.56 18.61 -11.31
N LEU A 192 0.64 18.19 -11.72
CA LEU A 192 1.79 19.08 -11.92
C LEU A 192 1.57 20.05 -13.10
N ARG A 193 0.98 19.59 -14.20
CA ARG A 193 0.60 20.48 -15.32
C ARG A 193 -0.43 21.53 -14.89
N LEU A 194 -1.42 21.14 -14.09
CA LEU A 194 -2.41 22.08 -13.56
C LEU A 194 -1.78 23.12 -12.62
N LEU A 195 -0.83 22.69 -11.78
CA LEU A 195 -0.07 23.60 -10.92
C LEU A 195 0.77 24.59 -11.75
N ALA A 196 1.48 24.10 -12.77
CA ALA A 196 2.29 24.93 -13.64
C ALA A 196 1.46 25.95 -14.43
N ALA A 197 0.23 25.59 -14.81
CA ALA A 197 -0.72 26.47 -15.49
C ALA A 197 -1.47 27.43 -14.54
N GLY A 198 -1.27 27.32 -13.22
CA GLY A 198 -1.96 28.16 -12.24
C GLY A 198 -3.46 27.89 -12.11
N ASN A 199 -3.93 26.73 -12.55
CA ASN A 199 -5.35 26.35 -12.56
C ASN A 199 -5.65 25.07 -11.73
N ALA A 200 -4.73 24.67 -10.85
CA ALA A 200 -4.93 23.53 -9.97
C ALA A 200 -6.08 23.77 -8.98
N PRO A 201 -7.13 22.95 -9.00
CA PRO A 201 -8.29 23.13 -8.12
C PRO A 201 -7.93 22.73 -6.69
N ARG A 202 -8.61 23.37 -5.73
CA ARG A 202 -8.60 23.00 -4.30
C ARG A 202 -10.02 22.64 -3.90
N VAL A 203 -10.34 21.35 -3.90
CA VAL A 203 -11.67 20.86 -3.52
C VAL A 203 -11.64 20.40 -2.06
N PRO A 204 -12.28 21.12 -1.12
CA PRO A 204 -12.33 20.70 0.28
C PRO A 204 -12.99 19.32 0.44
N GLN A 205 -12.41 18.49 1.30
CA GLN A 205 -12.98 17.19 1.61
C GLN A 205 -14.25 17.31 2.48
N ASP A 206 -15.33 16.62 2.11
CA ASP A 206 -16.51 16.48 2.97
C ASP A 206 -16.18 15.58 4.18
N LYS A 207 -16.11 16.19 5.36
CA LYS A 207 -15.78 15.49 6.61
C LYS A 207 -16.81 14.44 7.01
N SER A 208 -18.06 14.57 6.58
CA SER A 208 -19.13 13.61 6.90
C SER A 208 -18.98 12.27 6.18
N LEU A 209 -18.27 12.26 5.05
CA LEU A 209 -17.99 11.07 4.25
C LEU A 209 -16.64 10.40 4.61
N ALA A 210 -15.90 10.99 5.56
CA ALA A 210 -14.58 10.52 5.93
C ALA A 210 -14.63 9.25 6.79
N ASN A 211 -13.78 8.29 6.48
CA ASN A 211 -13.49 7.16 7.35
C ASN A 211 -11.99 6.82 7.31
N TYR A 212 -11.55 5.96 8.23
CA TYR A 212 -10.13 5.73 8.48
C TYR A 212 -9.74 4.27 8.24
N ALA A 213 -8.61 4.08 7.57
CA ALA A 213 -7.94 2.82 7.36
C ALA A 213 -6.69 2.75 8.26
N PRO A 214 -6.80 2.17 9.48
CA PRO A 214 -5.68 2.11 10.40
C PRO A 214 -4.54 1.25 9.85
N LYS A 215 -3.34 1.45 10.38
CA LYS A 215 -2.19 0.60 10.05
C LYS A 215 -2.48 -0.84 10.49
N LEU A 216 -2.40 -1.79 9.57
CA LEU A 216 -2.60 -3.20 9.93
C LEU A 216 -1.42 -3.70 10.77
N ASN A 217 -1.72 -4.66 11.63
CA ASN A 217 -0.74 -5.47 12.34
C ASN A 217 -0.97 -6.94 11.97
N ARG A 218 -0.17 -7.86 12.51
CA ARG A 218 -0.35 -9.29 12.24
C ARG A 218 -1.73 -9.77 12.65
N GLU A 219 -2.23 -9.33 13.81
CA GLU A 219 -3.51 -9.78 14.36
C GLU A 219 -4.72 -9.38 13.51
N ALA A 220 -4.63 -8.30 12.73
CA ALA A 220 -5.65 -7.95 11.75
C ALA A 220 -5.89 -9.07 10.71
N GLY A 221 -4.92 -9.96 10.51
CA GLY A 221 -5.06 -11.15 9.66
C GLY A 221 -5.78 -12.32 10.32
N ARG A 222 -6.04 -12.32 11.63
CA ARG A 222 -6.74 -13.44 12.28
C ARG A 222 -8.19 -13.47 11.81
N LEU A 223 -8.59 -14.60 11.26
CA LEU A 223 -9.97 -14.83 10.83
C LEU A 223 -10.87 -15.11 12.02
N ASN A 224 -12.00 -14.41 12.09
CA ASN A 224 -13.08 -14.72 13.00
C ASN A 224 -14.16 -15.50 12.25
N TRP A 225 -14.24 -16.81 12.51
CA TRP A 225 -15.19 -17.69 11.83
C TRP A 225 -16.67 -17.38 12.14
N ASN A 226 -16.97 -16.54 13.12
CA ASN A 226 -18.32 -16.04 13.40
C ASN A 226 -18.77 -14.93 12.41
N GLU A 227 -17.88 -14.45 11.54
CA GLU A 227 -18.25 -13.54 10.47
C GLU A 227 -18.88 -14.30 9.29
N SER A 228 -19.56 -13.58 8.39
CA SER A 228 -20.15 -14.19 7.21
C SER A 228 -19.08 -14.71 6.25
N ALA A 229 -19.43 -15.66 5.38
CA ALA A 229 -18.53 -16.19 4.37
C ALA A 229 -17.97 -15.08 3.45
N GLU A 230 -18.79 -14.09 3.11
CA GLU A 230 -18.36 -12.94 2.31
C GLU A 230 -17.33 -12.07 3.02
N THR A 231 -17.54 -11.77 4.30
CA THR A 231 -16.59 -10.96 5.07
C THR A 231 -15.25 -11.66 5.18
N ILE A 232 -15.25 -12.97 5.47
CA ILE A 232 -14.01 -13.75 5.59
C ILE A 232 -13.31 -13.88 4.23
N GLU A 233 -14.06 -14.13 3.15
CA GLU A 233 -13.52 -14.20 1.79
C GLU A 233 -12.84 -12.88 1.37
N ARG A 234 -13.50 -11.74 1.62
CA ARG A 234 -12.92 -10.41 1.37
C ARG A 234 -11.65 -10.19 2.18
N LYS A 235 -11.62 -10.59 3.46
CA LYS A 235 -10.40 -10.49 4.30
C LYS A 235 -9.26 -11.35 3.77
N ILE A 236 -9.55 -12.57 3.29
CA ILE A 236 -8.55 -13.45 2.67
C ILE A 236 -7.88 -12.75 1.49
N ARG A 237 -8.66 -12.13 0.60
CA ARG A 237 -8.12 -11.38 -0.54
C ARG A 237 -7.44 -10.08 -0.13
N ALA A 238 -8.07 -9.28 0.72
CA ALA A 238 -7.58 -7.98 1.17
C ALA A 238 -6.21 -8.08 1.84
N TYR A 239 -6.02 -9.08 2.70
CA TYR A 239 -4.81 -9.25 3.48
C TYR A 239 -3.75 -10.09 2.79
N ASN A 240 -3.90 -10.38 1.50
CA ASN A 240 -2.90 -11.06 0.69
C ASN A 240 -1.99 -10.04 -0.03
N PRO A 241 -0.66 -10.04 0.22
CA PRO A 241 0.11 -10.99 1.03
C PRO A 241 0.28 -10.59 2.50
N TRP A 242 -0.03 -9.34 2.86
CA TRP A 242 0.14 -8.82 4.22
C TRP A 242 -1.16 -8.22 4.77
N PRO A 243 -1.50 -8.47 6.05
CA PRO A 243 -0.78 -9.30 7.04
C PRO A 243 -0.80 -10.82 6.79
N GLY A 244 -1.61 -11.26 5.82
CA GLY A 244 -1.94 -12.65 5.56
C GLY A 244 -3.10 -13.07 6.44
N ALA A 245 -4.21 -13.49 5.84
CA ALA A 245 -5.32 -14.07 6.58
C ALA A 245 -4.91 -15.42 7.18
N PHE A 246 -5.23 -15.69 8.45
CA PHE A 246 -4.87 -16.94 9.11
C PHE A 246 -5.86 -17.36 10.18
N THR A 247 -5.82 -18.65 10.51
CA THR A 247 -6.49 -19.24 11.67
C THR A 247 -5.52 -20.16 12.42
N GLU A 248 -5.85 -20.52 13.65
CA GLU A 248 -5.05 -21.46 14.44
C GLU A 248 -5.43 -22.89 14.11
N LEU A 249 -4.43 -23.75 13.92
CA LEU A 249 -4.65 -25.16 13.67
C LEU A 249 -3.55 -26.02 14.32
N ALA A 250 -3.93 -26.69 15.42
CA ALA A 250 -3.14 -27.71 16.10
C ALA A 250 -1.66 -27.30 16.27
N GLY A 251 -1.44 -26.27 17.10
CA GLY A 251 -0.12 -25.83 17.56
C GLY A 251 0.58 -24.78 16.70
N GLY A 252 -0.05 -24.25 15.65
CA GLY A 252 0.52 -23.17 14.83
C GLY A 252 -0.50 -22.49 13.92
N ASN A 253 -0.04 -21.45 13.23
CA ASN A 253 -0.89 -20.67 12.32
C ASN A 253 -1.02 -21.34 10.94
N LEU A 254 -2.25 -21.44 10.44
CA LEU A 254 -2.57 -21.78 9.06
C LEU A 254 -2.97 -20.51 8.32
N LYS A 255 -2.09 -20.01 7.46
CA LYS A 255 -2.43 -18.92 6.53
C LYS A 255 -3.32 -19.44 5.41
N ILE A 256 -4.30 -18.63 5.03
CA ILE A 256 -5.24 -18.90 3.94
C ILE A 256 -5.05 -17.80 2.89
N PHE A 257 -4.79 -18.21 1.65
CA PHE A 257 -4.54 -17.29 0.52
C PHE A 257 -5.70 -17.22 -0.46
N ALA A 258 -6.53 -18.26 -0.52
CA ALA A 258 -7.69 -18.33 -1.40
C ALA A 258 -8.75 -19.24 -0.80
N ALA A 259 -10.01 -18.82 -0.94
CA ALA A 259 -11.18 -19.61 -0.64
C ALA A 259 -12.35 -19.19 -1.54
N SER A 260 -13.32 -20.07 -1.72
CA SER A 260 -14.57 -19.77 -2.42
C SER A 260 -15.76 -20.06 -1.52
N ILE A 261 -16.79 -19.21 -1.62
CA ILE A 261 -18.01 -19.37 -0.85
C ILE A 261 -18.82 -20.53 -1.42
N ILE A 262 -19.33 -21.39 -0.54
CA ILE A 262 -20.20 -22.51 -0.91
C ILE A 262 -21.43 -22.55 0.00
N ASP A 263 -22.54 -23.08 -0.51
CA ASP A 263 -23.80 -23.17 0.22
C ASP A 263 -23.87 -24.45 1.07
N LEU A 264 -23.00 -24.50 2.08
CA LEU A 264 -23.06 -25.46 3.18
C LEU A 264 -23.09 -24.71 4.50
N ARG A 265 -23.61 -25.34 5.55
CA ARG A 265 -23.79 -24.72 6.86
C ARG A 265 -23.35 -25.67 7.97
N GLY A 266 -22.89 -25.09 9.07
CA GLY A 266 -22.45 -25.78 10.28
C GLY A 266 -22.17 -24.78 11.38
N LYS A 267 -21.48 -25.20 12.43
CA LYS A 267 -21.05 -24.29 13.49
C LYS A 267 -19.85 -23.46 12.99
N PRO A 268 -19.78 -22.14 13.25
CA PRO A 268 -18.60 -21.32 12.94
C PRO A 268 -17.27 -22.00 13.30
N GLY A 269 -16.40 -22.20 12.32
CA GLY A 269 -15.09 -22.84 12.47
C GLY A 269 -15.10 -24.37 12.37
N GLU A 270 -16.26 -25.00 12.20
CA GLU A 270 -16.40 -26.44 11.98
C GLU A 270 -15.85 -26.84 10.60
N ILE A 271 -15.00 -27.87 10.57
CA ILE A 271 -14.51 -28.47 9.33
C ILE A 271 -15.58 -29.44 8.80
N LEU A 272 -16.34 -29.01 7.80
CA LEU A 272 -17.42 -29.80 7.19
C LEU A 272 -16.89 -30.88 6.25
N ARG A 273 -15.76 -30.62 5.59
CA ARG A 273 -15.07 -31.58 4.70
C ARG A 273 -13.57 -31.46 4.89
N LYS A 274 -12.91 -32.63 4.92
CA LYS A 274 -11.45 -32.78 5.04
C LYS A 274 -10.88 -33.87 4.14
N ASN A 275 -11.69 -34.41 3.21
CA ASN A 275 -11.27 -35.41 2.24
C ASN A 275 -11.20 -34.73 0.85
N ARG A 276 -9.98 -34.44 0.37
CA ARG A 276 -9.66 -33.73 -0.89
C ARG A 276 -10.03 -32.24 -0.91
N GLU A 277 -11.10 -31.83 -0.23
CA GLU A 277 -11.51 -30.45 -0.02
C GLU A 277 -11.39 -30.08 1.46
N LEU A 278 -10.94 -28.85 1.75
CA LEU A 278 -11.00 -28.26 3.08
C LEU A 278 -12.16 -27.27 3.11
N VAL A 279 -13.27 -27.66 3.72
CA VAL A 279 -14.44 -26.80 3.87
C VAL A 279 -14.62 -26.43 5.34
N VAL A 280 -14.70 -25.14 5.62
CA VAL A 280 -14.90 -24.61 6.98
C VAL A 280 -16.18 -23.77 7.03
N ALA A 281 -17.06 -24.06 7.97
CA ALA A 281 -18.30 -23.32 8.15
C ALA A 281 -18.06 -21.92 8.75
N THR A 282 -18.88 -20.96 8.34
CA THR A 282 -18.93 -19.58 8.84
C THR A 282 -20.26 -19.35 9.57
N SER A 283 -20.63 -18.11 9.89
CA SER A 283 -21.92 -17.85 10.56
C SER A 283 -23.16 -18.06 9.67
N ASP A 284 -23.01 -17.96 8.35
CA ASP A 284 -24.13 -18.03 7.40
C ASP A 284 -23.98 -19.15 6.35
N ARG A 285 -22.75 -19.48 5.94
CA ARG A 285 -22.43 -20.41 4.85
C ARG A 285 -21.14 -21.18 5.19
N ALA A 286 -20.34 -21.53 4.19
CA ALA A 286 -19.02 -22.11 4.37
C ALA A 286 -18.04 -21.60 3.32
N LEU A 287 -16.75 -21.78 3.61
CA LEU A 287 -15.64 -21.50 2.71
C LEU A 287 -14.95 -22.80 2.30
N SER A 288 -14.86 -23.03 0.99
CA SER A 288 -13.97 -24.01 0.39
C SER A 288 -12.58 -23.40 0.25
N VAL A 289 -11.68 -23.73 1.17
CA VAL A 289 -10.30 -23.24 1.20
C VAL A 289 -9.47 -23.99 0.17
N THR A 290 -8.74 -23.27 -0.68
CA THR A 290 -8.02 -23.88 -1.82
C THR A 290 -6.50 -23.72 -1.73
N ASP A 291 -6.00 -22.69 -1.05
CA ASP A 291 -4.57 -22.37 -1.00
C ASP A 291 -4.16 -21.92 0.42
N VAL A 292 -3.17 -22.61 1.00
CA VAL A 292 -2.80 -22.47 2.41
C VAL A 292 -1.29 -22.52 2.63
N GLN A 293 -0.86 -22.03 3.80
CA GLN A 293 0.50 -22.24 4.30
C GLN A 293 0.46 -22.47 5.81
N LEU A 294 0.81 -23.68 6.22
CA LEU A 294 1.09 -23.95 7.62
C LEU A 294 2.40 -23.28 8.05
N GLU A 295 2.44 -22.78 9.27
CA GLU A 295 3.63 -22.19 9.87
C GLU A 295 4.88 -23.06 9.67
N GLY A 296 5.98 -22.42 9.24
CA GLY A 296 7.24 -23.09 8.91
C GLY A 296 7.24 -23.93 7.62
N LYS A 297 6.11 -24.07 6.90
CA LYS A 297 6.01 -24.85 5.66
C LYS A 297 5.91 -23.98 4.41
N ARG A 298 6.03 -24.61 3.24
CA ARG A 298 5.76 -23.95 1.94
C ARG A 298 4.26 -23.72 1.76
N ARG A 299 3.90 -22.72 0.95
CA ARG A 299 2.54 -22.55 0.43
C ARG A 299 2.17 -23.74 -0.48
N MET A 300 0.94 -24.21 -0.39
CA MET A 300 0.44 -25.39 -1.11
C MET A 300 -1.08 -25.36 -1.26
N SER A 301 -1.61 -26.21 -2.14
CA SER A 301 -3.06 -26.41 -2.23
C SER A 301 -3.61 -27.06 -0.96
N ALA A 302 -4.88 -26.79 -0.64
CA ALA A 302 -5.55 -27.45 0.48
C ALA A 302 -5.61 -28.97 0.31
N ALA A 303 -5.73 -29.46 -0.94
CA ALA A 303 -5.69 -30.89 -1.24
C ALA A 303 -4.32 -31.52 -0.95
N GLU A 304 -3.21 -30.83 -1.25
CA GLU A 304 -1.86 -31.25 -0.84
C GLU A 304 -1.71 -31.28 0.67
N PHE A 305 -2.20 -30.23 1.33
CA PHE A 305 -2.15 -30.10 2.79
C PHE A 305 -2.85 -31.27 3.49
N LEU A 306 -4.05 -31.65 3.05
CA LEU A 306 -4.84 -32.75 3.61
C LEU A 306 -4.22 -34.14 3.40
N ARG A 307 -3.38 -34.34 2.36
CA ARG A 307 -2.67 -35.62 2.16
C ARG A 307 -1.55 -35.82 3.18
N GLY A 308 -0.92 -34.73 3.64
CA GLY A 308 0.20 -34.79 4.57
C GLY A 308 -0.19 -34.70 6.05
N ARG A 309 -1.45 -34.40 6.37
CA ARG A 309 -1.94 -34.22 7.75
C ARG A 309 -3.41 -34.61 7.87
N ALA A 310 -3.71 -35.50 8.81
CA ALA A 310 -5.08 -35.71 9.26
C ALA A 310 -5.53 -34.52 10.13
N LEU A 311 -6.67 -33.92 9.78
CA LEU A 311 -7.36 -32.90 10.57
C LEU A 311 -8.47 -33.50 11.41
#